data_AF-A0A7X6B1A9-F1
#
_entry.id   AF-A0A7X6B1A9-F1
#
_cell.length_a   1.000
_cell.length_b   1.000
_cell.length_c   1.000
_cell.angle_alpha   90.00
_cell.angle_beta   90.00
_cell.angle_gamma   90.00
#
_symmetry.space_group_name_H-M   'P 1'
#
loop_
_entity.id
_entity.type
_entity.pdbx_description
1 polymer ?
#
loop_
_entity_poly.entity_id
_entity_poly.type
_entity_poly.pdbx_seq_one_letter_code
_entity_poly.pdbx_strand_id
1 'polypeptide(L)'
;MDDIAAAAGVGKGTLFRAFGSRDGLLDALFAARLNPWRKELHRTGSPIGPGAPAADRIVSILEQLLNFKLENPGLLAARESSGTNLLAAPHYLWVHSVLCDLLEQVGIRAPSAQYTAHLLLGGLHVELIAALKASGCSEADIRHALVSTARRVLGMPTDT
;
A
#
# COMPACT_ATOMS: atom_id res chain seq x y z
N MET A 1 -10.36 -0.17 -23.06
CA MET A 1 -9.11 -0.41 -23.82
C MET A 1 -9.06 0.47 -25.06
N ASP A 2 -10.13 0.52 -25.85
CA ASP A 2 -10.19 1.41 -27.03
C ASP A 2 -10.00 2.88 -26.66
N ASP A 3 -10.71 3.37 -25.63
CA ASP A 3 -10.54 4.76 -25.15
C ASP A 3 -9.13 5.06 -24.67
N ILE A 4 -8.47 4.09 -24.03
CA ILE A 4 -7.07 4.22 -23.57
C ILE A 4 -6.13 4.31 -24.77
N ALA A 5 -6.36 3.49 -25.81
CA ALA A 5 -5.54 3.50 -27.01
C ALA A 5 -5.70 4.84 -27.76
N ALA A 6 -6.93 5.32 -27.88
CA ALA A 6 -7.25 6.62 -28.46
C ALA A 6 -6.58 7.77 -27.67
N ALA A 7 -6.72 7.78 -26.35
CA ALA A 7 -6.11 8.79 -25.49
C ALA A 7 -4.56 8.75 -25.53
N ALA A 8 -3.96 7.57 -25.69
CA ALA A 8 -2.52 7.40 -25.80
C ALA A 8 -1.98 7.59 -27.23
N GLY A 9 -2.84 7.81 -28.23
CA GLY A 9 -2.44 7.94 -29.62
C GLY A 9 -1.83 6.66 -30.22
N VAL A 10 -2.18 5.49 -29.69
CA VAL A 10 -1.67 4.19 -30.14
C VAL A 10 -2.80 3.28 -30.63
N GLY A 11 -2.47 2.31 -31.47
CA GLY A 11 -3.42 1.27 -31.85
C GLY A 11 -3.75 0.35 -30.67
N LYS A 12 -5.00 -0.13 -30.59
CA LYS A 12 -5.45 -1.13 -29.60
C LYS A 12 -4.51 -2.34 -29.54
N GLY A 13 -4.07 -2.82 -30.70
CA GLY A 13 -3.13 -3.95 -30.82
C GLY A 13 -1.78 -3.71 -30.13
N THR A 14 -1.32 -2.46 -30.04
CA THR A 14 -0.09 -2.11 -29.31
C THR A 14 -0.27 -2.34 -27.81
N LEU A 15 -1.41 -1.94 -27.24
CA LEU A 15 -1.70 -2.16 -25.82
C LEU A 15 -1.84 -3.65 -25.50
N PHE A 16 -2.52 -4.44 -26.34
CA PHE A 16 -2.64 -5.88 -26.12
C PHE A 16 -1.30 -6.60 -26.25
N ARG A 17 -0.42 -6.19 -27.16
CA ARG A 17 0.94 -6.76 -27.25
C ARG A 17 1.80 -6.41 -26.05
N ALA A 18 1.68 -5.19 -25.52
CA ALA A 18 2.46 -4.73 -24.38
C ALA A 18 1.97 -5.30 -23.04
N PHE A 19 0.66 -5.39 -22.85
CA PHE A 19 0.04 -5.64 -21.54
C PHE A 19 -0.84 -6.88 -21.49
N GLY A 20 -1.16 -7.51 -22.63
CA GLY A 20 -1.97 -8.72 -22.72
C GLY A 20 -3.47 -8.51 -22.49
N SER A 21 -3.84 -7.79 -21.44
CA SER A 21 -5.23 -7.54 -21.05
C SER A 21 -5.40 -6.18 -20.37
N ARG A 22 -6.66 -5.81 -20.07
CA ARG A 22 -6.95 -4.64 -19.23
C ARG A 22 -6.34 -4.81 -17.83
N ASP A 23 -6.40 -6.02 -17.27
CA ASP A 23 -5.83 -6.30 -15.94
C ASP A 23 -4.30 -6.24 -15.97
N GLY A 24 -3.66 -6.77 -17.03
CA GLY A 24 -2.21 -6.64 -17.20
C GLY A 24 -1.75 -5.18 -17.35
N LEU A 25 -2.57 -4.33 -17.97
CA LEU A 25 -2.33 -2.88 -18.02
C LEU A 25 -2.48 -2.24 -16.63
N LEU A 26 -3.52 -2.60 -15.87
CA LEU A 26 -3.72 -2.10 -14.50
C LEU A 26 -2.59 -2.55 -13.55
N ASP A 27 -2.10 -3.78 -13.71
CA ASP A 27 -0.95 -4.28 -12.96
C ASP A 27 0.34 -3.53 -13.32
N ALA A 28 0.58 -3.29 -14.60
CA ALA A 28 1.73 -2.49 -15.05
C ALA A 28 1.66 -1.05 -14.51
N LEU A 29 0.48 -0.42 -14.56
CA LEU A 29 0.26 0.92 -14.01
C LEU A 29 0.48 0.96 -12.50
N PHE A 30 -0.06 -0.02 -11.78
CA PHE A 30 0.13 -0.16 -10.33
C PHE A 30 1.61 -0.35 -9.98
N ALA A 31 2.31 -1.24 -10.69
CA ALA A 31 3.74 -1.47 -10.48
C ALA A 31 4.57 -0.22 -10.75
N ALA A 32 4.23 0.55 -11.80
CA ALA A 32 4.89 1.82 -12.11
C ALA A 32 4.69 2.86 -11.00
N ARG A 33 3.46 2.98 -10.49
CA ARG A 33 3.12 3.90 -9.38
C ARG A 33 3.77 3.49 -8.06
N LEU A 34 3.97 2.19 -7.83
CA LEU A 34 4.62 1.67 -6.63
C LEU A 34 6.15 1.77 -6.69
N ASN A 35 6.74 1.86 -7.89
CA ASN A 35 8.19 1.81 -8.09
C ASN A 35 8.98 2.90 -7.32
N PRO A 36 8.56 4.18 -7.27
CA PRO A 36 9.24 5.20 -6.45
C PRO A 36 9.31 4.80 -4.98
N TRP A 37 8.20 4.29 -4.44
CA TRP A 37 8.13 3.80 -3.07
C TRP A 37 9.06 2.60 -2.82
N ARG A 38 9.14 1.65 -3.76
CA ARG A 38 10.08 0.52 -3.66
C ARG A 38 11.54 0.96 -3.63
N LYS A 39 11.90 1.99 -4.40
CA LYS A 39 13.26 2.54 -4.40
C LYS A 39 13.59 3.17 -3.05
N GLU A 40 12.62 3.89 -2.48
CA GLU A 40 12.77 4.59 -1.21
C GLU A 40 13.04 3.63 -0.04
N LEU A 41 12.42 2.44 -0.05
CA LEU A 41 12.66 1.36 0.93
C LEU A 41 14.12 0.85 0.97
N HIS A 42 14.87 1.04 -0.11
CA HIS A 42 16.27 0.63 -0.21
C HIS A 42 17.25 1.81 -0.08
N ARG A 43 16.75 3.04 0.02
CA ARG A 43 17.58 4.25 0.04
C ARG A 43 18.00 4.59 1.48
N THR A 44 19.30 4.62 1.75
CA THR A 44 19.82 5.10 3.03
C THR A 44 19.41 6.56 3.28
N GLY A 45 19.06 6.89 4.52
CA GLY A 45 18.56 8.22 4.89
C GLY A 45 17.11 8.47 4.46
N SER A 46 16.41 7.45 4.00
CA SER A 46 14.95 7.47 3.87
C SER A 46 14.27 7.15 5.21
N PRO A 47 13.12 7.77 5.53
CA PRO A 47 12.28 7.37 6.68
C PRO A 47 11.85 5.89 6.65
N ILE A 48 11.78 5.27 5.46
CA ILE A 48 11.47 3.84 5.30
C ILE A 48 12.68 2.99 4.92
N GLY A 49 13.82 3.62 4.69
CA GLY A 49 15.03 2.94 4.24
C GLY A 49 15.87 2.37 5.39
N PRO A 50 17.00 1.73 5.05
CA PRO A 50 17.94 1.21 6.03
C PRO A 50 18.51 2.33 6.92
N GLY A 51 18.66 2.05 8.22
CA GLY A 51 19.24 2.97 9.20
C GLY A 51 18.23 3.71 10.07
N ALA A 52 16.95 3.77 9.68
CA ALA A 52 15.88 4.25 10.56
C ALA A 52 15.44 3.16 11.57
N PRO A 53 15.00 3.52 12.79
CA PRO A 53 14.46 2.55 13.74
C PRO A 53 13.30 1.75 13.16
N ALA A 54 13.25 0.44 13.44
CA ALA A 54 12.27 -0.45 12.81
C ALA A 54 10.81 -0.02 13.06
N ALA A 55 10.51 0.49 14.26
CA ALA A 55 9.19 0.99 14.62
C ALA A 55 8.78 2.22 13.77
N ASP A 56 9.69 3.18 13.62
CA ASP A 56 9.48 4.38 12.80
C ASP A 56 9.31 4.03 11.31
N ARG A 57 10.06 3.02 10.83
CA ARG A 57 9.93 2.52 9.46
C ARG A 57 8.56 1.90 9.22
N ILE A 58 8.02 1.12 10.17
CA ILE A 58 6.66 0.55 10.06
C ILE A 58 5.64 1.67 9.90
N VAL A 59 5.66 2.68 10.77
CA VAL A 59 4.74 3.82 10.70
C VAL A 59 4.87 4.54 9.36
N SER A 60 6.10 4.86 8.94
CA SER A 60 6.39 5.55 7.69
C SER A 60 5.98 4.74 6.44
N ILE A 61 6.04 3.41 6.50
CA ILE A 61 5.53 2.51 5.46
C ILE A 61 4.00 2.63 5.36
N LEU A 62 3.30 2.52 6.50
CA LEU A 62 1.84 2.59 6.54
C LEU A 62 1.31 3.93 6.03
N GLU A 63 1.97 5.03 6.38
CA GLU A 63 1.62 6.37 5.88
C GLU A 63 1.81 6.50 4.37
N GLN A 64 2.89 5.95 3.81
CA GLN A 64 3.10 5.98 2.37
C GLN A 64 2.11 5.09 1.62
N LEU A 65 1.72 3.96 2.19
CA LEU A 65 0.65 3.13 1.65
C LEU A 65 -0.70 3.87 1.69
N LEU A 66 -0.99 4.62 2.76
CA LEU A 66 -2.18 5.48 2.83
C LEU A 66 -2.15 6.55 1.74
N ASN A 67 -1.03 7.27 1.60
CA ASN A 67 -0.87 8.31 0.56
C ASN A 67 -1.09 7.72 -0.83
N PHE A 68 -0.47 6.58 -1.12
CA PHE A 68 -0.66 5.88 -2.38
C PHE A 68 -2.14 5.59 -2.64
N LYS A 69 -2.90 5.18 -1.62
CA LYS A 69 -4.33 4.90 -1.76
C LYS A 69 -5.17 6.14 -1.99
N LEU A 70 -4.88 7.22 -1.27
CA LEU A 70 -5.58 8.51 -1.41
C LEU A 70 -5.31 9.18 -2.76
N GLU A 71 -4.10 9.03 -3.32
CA GLU A 71 -3.71 9.61 -4.61
C GLU A 71 -4.20 8.79 -5.82
N ASN A 72 -4.57 7.52 -5.63
CA ASN A 72 -4.89 6.60 -6.74
C ASN A 72 -6.28 5.92 -6.60
N PRO A 73 -7.37 6.62 -6.22
CA PRO A 73 -8.66 6.00 -5.95
C PRO A 73 -9.26 5.30 -7.19
N GLY A 74 -9.14 5.91 -8.38
CA GLY A 74 -9.64 5.32 -9.62
C GLY A 74 -8.90 4.05 -10.05
N LEU A 75 -7.59 3.98 -9.81
CA LEU A 75 -6.79 2.78 -10.08
C LEU A 75 -7.22 1.64 -9.16
N LEU A 76 -7.49 1.94 -7.89
CA LEU A 76 -7.84 0.94 -6.89
C LEU A 76 -9.26 0.41 -7.11
N ALA A 77 -10.23 1.28 -7.37
CA ALA A 77 -11.58 0.88 -7.76
C ALA A 77 -11.57 0.00 -9.02
N ALA A 78 -10.73 0.33 -10.01
CA ALA A 78 -10.57 -0.49 -11.21
C ALA A 78 -9.98 -1.88 -10.93
N ARG A 79 -9.11 -2.03 -9.92
CA ARG A 79 -8.55 -3.33 -9.52
C ARG A 79 -9.53 -4.17 -8.69
N GLU A 80 -10.30 -3.55 -7.78
CA GLU A 80 -11.29 -4.26 -6.97
C GLU A 80 -12.37 -4.91 -7.86
N SER A 81 -12.77 -4.21 -8.93
CA SER A 81 -13.71 -4.76 -9.92
C SER A 81 -13.22 -6.02 -10.64
N SER A 82 -11.93 -6.33 -10.61
CA SER A 82 -11.33 -7.50 -11.24
C SER A 82 -11.34 -8.75 -10.35
N GLY A 83 -11.88 -8.69 -9.11
CA GLY A 83 -12.08 -9.87 -8.24
C GLY A 83 -10.79 -10.59 -7.81
N THR A 84 -9.65 -9.91 -7.84
CA THR A 84 -8.34 -10.49 -7.51
C THR A 84 -8.22 -10.77 -6.02
N ASN A 85 -7.72 -11.95 -5.64
CA ASN A 85 -7.38 -12.26 -4.25
C ASN A 85 -6.26 -11.33 -3.76
N LEU A 86 -6.61 -10.30 -2.99
CA LEU A 86 -5.69 -9.28 -2.46
C LEU A 86 -4.52 -9.90 -1.69
N LEU A 87 -4.79 -10.91 -0.85
CA LEU A 87 -3.77 -11.55 -0.02
C LEU A 87 -2.76 -12.35 -0.86
N ALA A 88 -3.15 -12.82 -2.03
CA ALA A 88 -2.29 -13.52 -2.97
C ALA A 88 -1.55 -12.56 -3.93
N ALA A 89 -1.85 -11.26 -3.90
CA ALA A 89 -1.26 -10.31 -4.83
C ALA A 89 0.25 -10.15 -4.53
N PRO A 90 1.15 -10.20 -5.55
CA PRO A 90 2.59 -10.16 -5.32
C PRO A 90 3.07 -8.92 -4.55
N HIS A 91 2.44 -7.77 -4.78
CA HIS A 91 2.77 -6.55 -4.07
C HIS A 91 2.33 -6.62 -2.60
N TYR A 92 1.17 -7.22 -2.31
CA TYR A 92 0.69 -7.40 -0.94
C TYR A 92 1.64 -8.30 -0.15
N LEU A 93 1.99 -9.46 -0.71
CA LEU A 93 2.92 -10.42 -0.10
C LEU A 93 4.29 -9.80 0.17
N TRP A 94 4.79 -8.98 -0.74
CA TRP A 94 6.08 -8.31 -0.56
C TRP A 94 6.04 -7.27 0.57
N VAL A 95 5.00 -6.44 0.66
CA VAL A 95 4.88 -5.48 1.77
C VAL A 95 4.68 -6.22 3.09
N HIS A 96 3.88 -7.28 3.08
CA HIS A 96 3.66 -8.13 4.23
C HIS A 96 4.97 -8.73 4.76
N SER A 97 5.85 -9.23 3.87
CA SER A 97 7.14 -9.77 4.29
C SER A 97 8.05 -8.68 4.91
N VAL A 98 8.10 -7.49 4.30
CA VAL A 98 8.86 -6.36 4.85
C VAL A 98 8.36 -5.97 6.25
N LEU A 99 7.03 -5.94 6.46
CA LEU A 99 6.47 -5.66 7.77
C LEU A 99 6.77 -6.76 8.78
N CYS A 100 6.74 -8.03 8.39
CA CYS A 100 7.13 -9.14 9.27
C CYS A 100 8.57 -8.97 9.76
N ASP A 101 9.51 -8.71 8.84
CA ASP A 101 10.93 -8.52 9.17
C ASP A 101 11.16 -7.35 10.15
N LEU A 102 10.40 -6.26 9.99
CA LEU A 102 10.45 -5.10 10.87
C LEU A 102 9.78 -5.38 12.23
N LEU A 103 8.67 -6.10 12.25
CA LEU A 103 7.97 -6.48 13.47
C LEU A 103 8.84 -7.38 14.36
N GLU A 104 9.62 -8.29 13.76
CA GLU A 104 10.57 -9.12 14.51
C GLU A 104 11.71 -8.30 15.12
N GLN A 105 12.15 -7.23 14.46
CA GLN A 105 13.18 -6.31 14.99
C GLN A 105 12.70 -5.52 16.20
N VAL A 106 11.39 -5.28 16.33
CA VAL A 106 10.79 -4.64 17.52
C VAL A 106 10.33 -5.65 18.58
N GLY A 107 10.69 -6.93 18.43
CA GLY A 107 10.43 -7.97 19.42
C GLY A 107 9.10 -8.73 19.26
N ILE A 108 8.30 -8.41 18.24
CA ILE A 108 7.07 -9.16 17.92
C ILE A 108 7.48 -10.37 17.06
N ARG A 109 7.47 -11.57 17.65
CA ARG A 109 7.92 -12.80 16.97
C ARG A 109 6.77 -13.50 16.23
N ALA A 110 7.12 -14.35 15.27
CA ALA A 110 6.15 -15.24 14.62
C ALA A 110 5.47 -16.18 15.65
N PRO A 111 4.18 -16.53 15.45
CA PRO A 111 3.31 -16.14 14.34
C PRO A 111 2.65 -14.76 14.51
N SER A 112 2.81 -14.11 15.67
CA SER A 112 2.20 -12.80 15.95
C SER A 112 2.65 -11.73 14.96
N ALA A 113 3.91 -11.75 14.51
CA ALA A 113 4.40 -10.84 13.47
C ALA A 113 3.58 -10.94 12.17
N GLN A 114 3.29 -12.17 11.72
CA GLN A 114 2.55 -12.44 10.49
C GLN A 114 1.12 -11.94 10.59
N TYR A 115 0.47 -12.22 11.72
CA TYR A 115 -0.90 -11.77 11.99
C TYR A 115 -0.97 -10.24 12.12
N THR A 116 -0.06 -9.63 12.88
CA THR A 116 0.00 -8.18 13.06
C THR A 116 0.27 -7.46 11.74
N ALA A 117 1.13 -7.98 10.86
CA ALA A 117 1.33 -7.41 9.53
C ALA A 117 0.04 -7.41 8.70
N HIS A 118 -0.74 -8.50 8.72
CA HIS A 118 -2.06 -8.53 8.07
C HIS A 118 -3.04 -7.54 8.68
N LEU A 119 -3.07 -7.41 10.01
CA LEU A 119 -3.94 -6.46 10.71
C LEU A 119 -3.63 -5.02 10.29
N LEU A 120 -2.35 -4.63 10.26
CA LEU A 120 -1.91 -3.29 9.87
C LEU A 120 -2.25 -3.00 8.40
N LEU A 121 -2.03 -3.97 7.49
CA LEU A 121 -2.39 -3.82 6.09
C LEU A 121 -3.90 -3.81 5.86
N GLY A 122 -4.65 -4.57 6.65
CA GLY A 122 -6.11 -4.58 6.66
C GLY A 122 -6.70 -3.23 7.10
N GLY A 123 -6.06 -2.55 8.06
CA GLY A 123 -6.39 -1.19 8.48
C GLY A 123 -6.23 -0.13 7.39
N LEU A 124 -5.66 -0.49 6.25
CA LEU A 124 -5.52 0.36 5.06
C LEU A 124 -6.44 -0.06 3.93
N HIS A 125 -7.37 -1.01 4.09
CA HIS A 125 -8.21 -1.48 2.98
C HIS A 125 -8.93 -0.31 2.28
N VAL A 126 -9.06 -0.35 0.94
CA VAL A 126 -9.63 0.78 0.19
C VAL A 126 -11.08 1.02 0.54
N GLU A 127 -11.87 -0.05 0.68
CA GLU A 127 -13.25 0.05 1.15
C GLU A 127 -13.36 0.67 2.55
N LEU A 128 -12.43 0.36 3.47
CA LEU A 128 -12.39 0.95 4.80
C LEU A 128 -12.10 2.46 4.71
N ILE A 129 -11.09 2.87 3.94
CA ILE A 129 -10.77 4.28 3.72
C ILE A 129 -11.96 5.01 3.09
N ALA A 130 -12.62 4.40 2.10
CA ALA A 130 -13.80 4.97 1.46
C ALA A 130 -14.97 5.11 2.45
N ALA A 131 -15.23 4.11 3.28
CA ALA A 131 -16.26 4.15 4.31
C ALA A 131 -16.01 5.24 5.35
N LEU A 132 -14.76 5.39 5.82
CA LEU A 132 -14.38 6.46 6.75
C LEU A 132 -14.57 7.86 6.15
N LYS A 133 -14.19 8.05 4.88
CA LYS A 133 -14.47 9.31 4.17
C LYS A 133 -15.96 9.57 4.03
N ALA A 134 -16.75 8.53 3.73
CA ALA A 134 -18.20 8.63 3.64
C ALA A 134 -18.88 8.95 4.98
N SER A 135 -18.30 8.54 6.11
CA SER A 135 -18.76 8.91 7.45
C SER A 135 -18.31 10.30 7.91
N GLY A 136 -17.61 11.07 7.07
CA GLY A 136 -17.18 12.43 7.36
C GLY A 136 -15.77 12.56 7.95
N CYS A 137 -14.98 11.48 8.04
CA CYS A 137 -13.58 11.59 8.47
C CYS A 137 -12.75 12.26 7.37
N SER A 138 -11.97 13.27 7.76
CA SER A 138 -10.99 13.88 6.86
C SER A 138 -9.79 12.94 6.63
N GLU A 139 -9.00 13.21 5.60
CA GLU A 139 -7.75 12.45 5.36
C GLU A 139 -6.75 12.62 6.52
N ALA A 140 -6.79 13.76 7.21
CA ALA A 140 -6.01 14.00 8.41
C ALA A 140 -6.46 13.11 9.58
N ASP A 141 -7.78 12.95 9.78
CA ASP A 141 -8.33 12.07 10.82
C ASP A 141 -7.94 10.61 10.58
N ILE A 142 -8.05 10.15 9.32
CA ILE A 142 -7.68 8.77 8.94
C ILE A 142 -6.18 8.55 9.15
N ARG A 143 -5.34 9.49 8.76
CA ARG A 143 -3.89 9.42 8.98
C ARG A 143 -3.56 9.37 10.47
N HIS A 144 -4.15 10.26 11.26
CA HIS A 144 -3.93 10.31 12.69
C HIS A 144 -4.35 9.00 13.37
N ALA A 145 -5.53 8.47 13.01
CA ALA A 145 -6.01 7.19 13.53
C ALA A 145 -5.10 6.02 13.15
N LEU A 146 -4.61 5.98 11.90
CA LEU A 146 -3.66 4.96 11.44
C LEU A 146 -2.36 5.01 12.24
N VAL A 147 -1.73 6.19 12.34
CA VAL A 147 -0.45 6.37 13.05
C VAL A 147 -0.60 6.05 14.54
N SER A 148 -1.65 6.56 15.19
CA SER A 148 -1.93 6.29 16.60
C SER A 148 -2.15 4.81 16.86
N THR A 149 -2.92 4.12 16.01
CA THR A 149 -3.16 2.67 16.12
C THR A 149 -1.88 1.87 15.93
N ALA A 150 -1.09 2.19 14.89
CA ALA A 150 0.18 1.52 14.64
C ALA A 150 1.15 1.69 15.81
N ARG A 151 1.30 2.92 16.34
CA ARG A 151 2.13 3.19 17.52
C ARG A 151 1.68 2.40 18.75
N ARG A 152 0.38 2.30 19.02
CA ARG A 152 -0.15 1.47 20.13
C ARG A 152 0.19 -0.01 19.96
N VAL A 153 0.03 -0.55 18.76
CA VAL A 153 0.40 -1.95 18.43
C VAL A 153 1.89 -2.19 18.64
N LEU A 154 2.73 -1.19 18.34
CA LEU A 154 4.18 -1.25 18.50
C LEU A 154 4.66 -0.91 19.92
N GLY A 155 3.77 -0.59 20.86
CA GLY A 155 4.13 -0.14 22.21
C GLY A 155 4.86 1.22 22.24
N MET A 156 4.73 2.03 21.19
CA MET A 156 5.31 3.37 21.11
C MET A 156 4.43 4.40 21.82
N PRO A 157 5.01 5.51 22.34
CA PRO A 157 4.24 6.63 22.84
C PRO A 157 3.32 7.17 21.74
N THR A 158 2.03 7.35 22.05
CA THR A 158 1.12 8.12 21.19
C THR A 158 1.24 9.59 21.56
N ASP A 159 1.55 10.44 20.58
CA ASP A 159 1.43 11.89 20.77
C ASP A 159 -0.04 12.17 21.12
N THR A 160 -0.25 12.75 22.29
CA THR A 160 -1.58 12.97 22.89
C THR A 160 -2.13 14.31 22.43
#